data_AF-A0A2P2CGT0-F1
#
_entry.id   AF-A0A2P2CGT0-F1
#
_cell.length_a   1.000
_cell.length_b   1.000
_cell.length_c   1.000
_cell.angle_alpha   90.00
_cell.angle_beta   90.00
_cell.angle_gamma   90.00
#
_symmetry.space_group_name_H-M   'P 1'
#
loop_
_entity.id
_entity.type
_entity.pdbx_description
1 polymer ?
#
loop_
_entity_poly.entity_id
_entity_poly.type
_entity_poly.pdbx_seq_one_letter_code
_entity_poly.pdbx_strand_id
1 'polypeptide(L)'
;MTQQPHPVTYPIAQLERRFTAFAIDRILAWALLALVGVLTVMFVSDDVWTVVGVVGGAMVLLWLVLAVLLGMSGTSPGKAATGLRVVHHGTGTPIGVGPALLRSLVLGAAGLPTFGIGVATLAWTAVEDRGRQRRGWHDHLAHTVVVDVRPVVEVATSAVDEGPRHIVNLTAMRLIPAPPVEAVRTPERSEHSMRRQQLPPEVVAPPAAAPQQAAHQATQAPPTQPVPHPAPPVAHPQAPQQAPQHARHRAPQAPPAPSVAPPAQPLAPPATQPGRPQPQPARWRVHFDNGESFVIAGMALVGRRPEPRSGEQVAHLIPLASADMSVSKTHAQFGPAPDGTIVVMDRGSTNGTILVRQGVSRQLAAGKPAALVHGDKVVYGDREMTITREA
;
A
#
# COMPACT_ATOMS: atom_id res chain seq x y z
N MET A 1 -2.39 -9.33 35.63
CA MET A 1 -2.24 -9.36 34.15
C MET A 1 -2.00 -7.95 33.67
N THR A 2 -0.74 -7.57 33.46
CA THR A 2 -0.37 -6.31 32.81
C THR A 2 -0.65 -6.46 31.32
N GLN A 3 -1.67 -5.75 30.81
CA GLN A 3 -1.89 -5.66 29.37
C GLN A 3 -0.64 -5.04 28.75
N GLN A 4 0.06 -5.79 27.91
CA GLN A 4 1.14 -5.22 27.13
C GLN A 4 0.56 -4.23 26.11
N PRO A 5 1.06 -2.99 26.04
CA PRO A 5 0.58 -2.00 25.09
C PRO A 5 0.80 -2.55 23.68
N HIS A 6 -0.28 -2.69 22.91
CA HIS A 6 -0.17 -3.06 21.51
C HIS A 6 0.62 -1.98 20.77
N PRO A 7 1.59 -2.34 19.90
CA PRO A 7 2.34 -1.37 19.13
C PRO A 7 1.39 -0.62 18.19
N VAL A 8 1.10 0.64 18.53
CA VAL A 8 0.26 1.52 17.71
C VAL A 8 0.98 1.77 16.39
N THR A 9 0.49 1.15 15.33
CA THR A 9 1.06 1.30 13.99
C THR A 9 0.29 2.38 13.24
N TYR A 10 0.95 3.50 12.98
CA TYR A 10 0.36 4.59 12.20
C TYR A 10 0.54 4.35 10.69
N PRO A 11 -0.49 4.59 9.87
CA PRO A 11 -0.35 4.48 8.42
C PRO A 11 0.61 5.54 7.88
N ILE A 12 1.29 5.19 6.78
CA ILE A 12 2.18 6.12 6.07
C ILE A 12 1.32 7.22 5.42
N ALA A 13 1.73 8.47 5.61
CA ALA A 13 1.00 9.63 5.10
C ALA A 13 0.93 9.64 3.56
N GLN A 14 -0.26 9.93 3.03
CA GLN A 14 -0.52 10.07 1.59
C GLN A 14 0.20 11.28 0.99
N LEU A 15 0.51 11.22 -0.32
CA LEU A 15 1.28 12.25 -1.01
C LEU A 15 0.52 13.58 -1.07
N GLU A 16 -0.78 13.53 -1.35
CA GLU A 16 -1.67 14.70 -1.35
C GLU A 16 -1.60 15.45 -0.02
N ARG A 17 -1.64 14.74 1.11
CA ARG A 17 -1.62 15.34 2.46
C ARG A 17 -0.28 15.95 2.78
N ARG A 18 0.80 15.27 2.38
CA ARG A 18 2.16 15.81 2.52
C ARG A 18 2.33 17.09 1.69
N PHE A 19 1.78 17.12 0.48
CA PHE A 19 1.77 18.30 -0.37
C PHE A 19 0.95 19.44 0.24
N THR A 20 -0.28 19.18 0.69
CA THR A 20 -1.12 20.19 1.36
C THR A 20 -0.43 20.74 2.62
N ALA A 21 0.14 19.88 3.45
CA ALA A 21 0.89 20.30 4.64
C ALA A 21 2.08 21.19 4.26
N PHE A 22 2.83 20.82 3.22
CA PHE A 22 3.95 21.60 2.72
C PHE A 22 3.51 22.95 2.13
N ALA A 23 2.41 22.99 1.38
CA ALA A 23 1.85 24.20 0.82
C ALA A 23 1.40 25.18 1.93
N ILE A 24 0.71 24.68 2.96
CA ILE A 24 0.32 25.48 4.13
C ILE A 24 1.57 26.05 4.83
N ASP A 25 2.58 25.21 5.08
CA ASP A 25 3.84 25.66 5.70
C ASP A 25 4.51 26.78 4.86
N ARG A 26 4.50 26.68 3.53
CA ARG A 26 5.09 27.68 2.63
C ARG A 26 4.31 28.99 2.60
N ILE A 27 2.98 28.92 2.47
CA ILE A 27 2.12 30.10 2.44
C ILE A 27 2.25 30.88 3.74
N LEU A 28 2.21 30.20 4.89
CA LEU A 28 2.39 30.83 6.20
C LEU A 28 3.77 31.50 6.33
N ALA A 29 4.83 30.81 5.90
CA ALA A 29 6.18 31.36 5.96
C ALA A 29 6.33 32.60 5.06
N TRP A 30 5.86 32.55 3.82
CA TRP A 30 5.92 33.69 2.90
C TRP A 30 5.05 34.85 3.34
N ALA A 31 3.84 34.59 3.86
CA ALA A 31 2.98 35.64 4.40
C ALA A 31 3.64 36.36 5.59
N LEU A 32 4.27 35.61 6.50
CA LEU A 32 4.99 36.20 7.63
C LEU A 32 6.20 37.03 7.19
N LEU A 33 6.96 36.55 6.22
CA LEU A 33 8.13 37.29 5.69
C LEU A 33 7.73 38.52 4.89
N ALA A 34 6.64 38.45 4.12
CA ALA A 34 6.07 39.60 3.45
C ALA A 34 5.60 40.65 4.45
N LEU A 35 4.94 40.22 5.54
CA LEU A 35 4.55 41.10 6.63
C LEU A 35 5.77 41.78 7.27
N VAL A 36 6.84 41.03 7.57
CA VAL A 36 8.09 41.60 8.09
C VAL A 36 8.67 42.64 7.12
N GLY A 37 8.69 42.36 5.81
CA GLY A 37 9.14 43.31 4.80
C GLY A 37 8.31 44.60 4.79
N VAL A 38 6.98 44.48 4.76
CA VAL A 38 6.05 45.63 4.79
C VAL A 38 6.23 46.45 6.08
N LEU A 39 6.30 45.79 7.24
CA LEU A 39 6.51 46.48 8.51
C LEU A 39 7.87 47.17 8.58
N THR A 40 8.92 46.58 7.99
CA THR A 40 10.24 47.20 7.93
C THR A 40 10.20 48.48 7.08
N VAL A 41 9.55 48.42 5.91
CA VAL A 41 9.36 49.61 5.04
C VAL A 41 8.55 50.70 5.74
N MET A 42 7.49 50.33 6.46
CA MET A 42 6.57 51.29 7.09
C MET A 42 7.12 51.91 8.37
N PHE A 43 7.92 51.18 9.15
CA PHE A 43 8.28 51.59 10.52
C PHE A 43 9.78 51.65 10.80
N VAL A 44 10.65 51.11 9.93
CA VAL A 44 12.10 51.02 10.17
C VAL A 44 12.89 51.84 9.16
N SER A 45 12.77 51.52 7.86
CA SER A 45 13.55 52.16 6.79
C SER A 45 12.98 51.80 5.42
N ASP A 46 12.97 52.76 4.49
CA ASP A 46 12.65 52.57 3.07
C ASP A 46 13.87 52.14 2.24
N ASP A 47 15.07 52.10 2.84
CA ASP A 47 16.27 51.59 2.20
C ASP A 47 16.16 50.10 1.87
N VAL A 48 16.38 49.78 0.59
CA VAL A 48 16.22 48.43 0.04
C VAL A 48 17.14 47.43 0.73
N TRP A 49 18.39 47.80 1.03
CA TRP A 49 19.35 46.88 1.65
C TRP A 49 18.99 46.56 3.09
N THR A 50 18.45 47.53 3.83
CA THR A 50 17.92 47.34 5.18
C THR A 50 16.75 46.35 5.15
N VAL A 51 15.78 46.53 4.24
CA VAL A 51 14.64 45.61 4.10
C VAL A 51 15.10 44.20 3.74
N VAL A 52 16.01 44.07 2.77
CA VAL A 52 16.58 42.77 2.37
C VAL A 52 17.32 42.10 3.53
N GLY A 53 18.12 42.85 4.29
CA GLY A 53 18.84 42.35 5.45
C GLY A 53 17.90 41.84 6.55
N VAL A 54 16.86 42.61 6.89
CA VAL A 54 15.87 42.25 7.90
C VAL A 54 15.05 41.03 7.47
N VAL A 55 14.55 41.00 6.23
CA VAL A 55 13.80 39.86 5.70
C VAL A 55 14.68 38.61 5.60
N GLY A 56 15.95 38.75 5.20
CA GLY A 56 16.94 37.68 5.18
C GLY A 56 17.21 37.10 6.57
N GLY A 57 17.41 37.97 7.58
CA GLY A 57 17.56 37.56 8.98
C GLY A 57 16.31 36.86 9.51
N ALA A 58 15.12 37.40 9.24
CA ALA A 58 13.85 36.80 9.62
C ALA A 58 13.62 35.43 8.96
N MET A 59 14.02 35.26 7.70
CA MET A 59 13.98 33.98 6.98
C MET A 59 14.83 32.92 7.69
N VAL A 60 16.08 33.25 8.04
CA VAL A 60 16.98 32.32 8.75
C VAL A 60 16.44 31.98 10.14
N LEU A 61 15.96 32.97 10.89
CA LEU A 61 15.37 32.76 12.21
C LEU A 61 14.13 31.88 12.13
N LEU A 62 13.21 32.16 11.21
CA LEU A 62 12.01 31.37 10.99
C LEU A 62 12.34 29.94 10.60
N TRP A 63 13.31 29.75 9.69
CA TRP A 63 13.81 28.43 9.30
C TRP A 63 14.35 27.65 10.51
N LEU A 64 15.16 28.30 11.36
CA LEU A 64 15.73 27.68 12.56
C LEU A 64 14.63 27.27 13.55
N VAL A 65 13.70 28.17 13.86
CA VAL A 65 12.57 27.91 14.76
C VAL A 65 11.73 26.73 14.27
N LEU A 66 11.36 26.73 12.98
CA LEU A 66 10.57 25.64 12.40
C LEU A 66 11.34 24.30 12.41
N ALA A 67 12.64 24.31 12.14
CA ALA A 67 13.47 23.11 12.21
C ALA A 67 13.58 22.55 13.64
N VAL A 68 13.75 23.42 14.64
CA VAL A 68 13.78 23.03 16.06
C VAL A 68 12.42 22.46 16.50
N LEU A 69 11.32 23.15 16.18
CA LEU A 69 9.96 22.67 16.49
C LEU A 69 9.70 21.31 15.85
N LEU A 70 10.10 21.14 14.59
CA LEU A 70 9.98 19.86 13.89
C LEU A 70 10.83 18.77 14.55
N GLY A 71 12.03 19.09 15.01
CA GLY A 71 12.92 18.17 15.70
C GLY A 71 12.38 17.69 17.05
N MET A 72 11.80 18.62 17.83
CA MET A 72 11.25 18.34 19.15
C MET A 72 9.89 17.65 19.11
N SER A 73 9.01 18.09 18.21
CA SER A 73 7.60 17.66 18.20
C SER A 73 7.24 16.73 17.05
N GLY A 74 8.09 16.63 16.02
CA GLY A 74 7.76 15.99 14.76
C GLY A 74 6.71 16.74 13.94
N THR A 75 6.30 17.94 14.36
CA THR A 75 5.21 18.70 13.74
C THR A 75 5.66 20.07 13.27
N SER A 76 5.05 20.52 12.17
CA SER A 76 5.05 21.91 11.70
C SER A 76 3.60 22.38 11.60
N PRO A 77 3.31 23.69 11.47
CA PRO A 77 1.94 24.19 11.42
C PRO A 77 1.04 23.48 10.40
N GLY A 78 1.50 23.28 9.16
CA GLY A 78 0.76 22.56 8.13
C GLY A 78 0.64 21.06 8.39
N LYS A 79 1.63 20.44 9.04
CA LYS A 79 1.56 19.01 9.41
C LYS A 79 0.59 18.80 10.57
N ALA A 80 0.58 19.70 11.55
CA ALA A 80 -0.40 19.69 12.61
C ALA A 80 -1.83 19.84 12.06
N ALA A 81 -2.05 20.77 11.12
CA ALA A 81 -3.35 21.00 10.49
C ALA A 81 -3.86 19.79 9.67
N THR A 82 -2.96 18.97 9.13
CA THR A 82 -3.28 17.80 8.31
C THR A 82 -3.25 16.48 9.08
N GLY A 83 -2.94 16.52 10.38
CA GLY A 83 -2.84 15.33 11.24
C GLY A 83 -1.61 14.47 10.94
N LEU A 84 -0.52 15.09 10.49
CA LEU A 84 0.73 14.42 10.13
C LEU A 84 1.81 14.65 11.19
N ARG A 85 2.65 13.63 11.39
CA ARG A 85 3.83 13.73 12.24
C ARG A 85 5.04 13.09 11.57
N VAL A 86 6.19 13.72 11.74
CA VAL A 86 7.50 13.21 11.32
C VAL A 86 8.13 12.52 12.50
N VAL A 87 8.48 11.25 12.31
CA VAL A 87 9.07 10.42 13.35
C VAL A 87 10.33 9.73 12.84
N HIS A 88 11.19 9.30 13.74
CA HIS A 88 12.38 8.54 13.38
C HIS A 88 11.99 7.15 12.88
N HIS A 89 12.60 6.71 11.78
CA HIS A 89 12.34 5.38 11.22
C HIS A 89 12.85 4.30 12.19
N GLY A 90 12.01 3.34 12.56
CA GLY A 90 12.34 2.27 13.49
C GLY A 90 11.92 2.51 14.95
N THR A 91 12.12 3.71 15.51
CA THR A 91 11.78 4.00 16.93
C THR A 91 10.44 4.70 17.11
N GLY A 92 9.96 5.44 16.09
CA GLY A 92 8.70 6.20 16.19
C GLY A 92 8.76 7.43 17.12
N THR A 93 9.93 7.74 17.68
CA THR A 93 10.16 8.91 18.54
C THR A 93 10.31 10.20 17.72
N PRO A 94 10.24 11.38 18.36
CA PRO A 94 10.68 12.62 17.73
C PRO A 94 12.10 12.47 17.16
N ILE A 95 12.33 13.12 16.02
CA ILE A 95 13.55 12.94 15.21
C ILE A 95 14.79 13.60 15.82
N GLY A 96 14.61 14.53 16.76
CA GLY A 96 15.69 15.33 17.33
C GLY A 96 16.04 16.55 16.46
N VAL A 97 16.60 17.58 17.10
CA VAL A 97 16.88 18.87 16.45
C VAL A 97 17.95 18.76 15.36
N GLY A 98 19.02 17.99 15.58
CA GLY A 98 20.10 17.82 14.60
C GLY A 98 19.62 17.24 13.25
N PRO A 99 18.98 16.05 13.25
CA PRO A 99 18.41 15.48 12.02
C PRO A 99 17.36 16.39 11.36
N ALA A 100 16.57 17.11 12.16
CA ALA A 100 15.58 18.06 11.64
C ALA A 100 16.23 19.26 10.93
N LEU A 101 17.34 19.78 11.47
CA LEU A 101 18.13 20.84 10.84
C LEU A 101 18.75 20.36 9.53
N LEU A 102 19.38 19.18 9.52
CA LEU A 102 19.96 18.60 8.30
C LEU A 102 18.90 18.41 7.21
N ARG A 103 17.75 17.84 7.57
CA ARG A 103 16.61 17.67 6.66
C ARG A 103 16.15 19.02 6.10
N SER A 104 15.99 20.02 6.96
CA SER A 104 15.51 21.36 6.58
C SER A 104 16.55 22.13 5.75
N LEU A 105 17.84 21.88 5.99
CA LEU A 105 18.95 22.45 5.24
C LEU A 105 18.98 21.88 3.82
N VAL A 106 18.85 20.56 3.68
CA VAL A 106 18.77 19.91 2.36
C VAL A 106 17.60 20.45 1.54
N LEU A 107 16.42 20.62 2.16
CA LEU A 107 15.27 21.23 1.49
C LEU A 107 15.52 22.70 1.12
N GLY A 108 16.16 23.46 2.01
CA GLY A 108 16.51 24.86 1.77
C GLY A 108 17.49 25.02 0.62
N ALA A 109 18.59 24.26 0.65
CA ALA A 109 19.64 24.24 -0.37
C ALA A 109 19.13 23.74 -1.72
N ALA A 110 18.18 22.80 -1.73
CA ALA A 110 17.53 22.37 -2.96
C ALA A 110 16.54 23.40 -3.51
N GLY A 111 15.88 24.19 -2.65
CA GLY A 111 14.81 25.11 -3.06
C GLY A 111 15.29 26.51 -3.46
N LEU A 112 16.11 27.15 -2.63
CA LEU A 112 16.56 28.53 -2.81
C LEU A 112 17.24 28.80 -4.17
N PRO A 113 18.28 28.05 -4.58
CA PRO A 113 18.99 28.33 -5.82
C PRO A 113 18.22 27.88 -7.08
N THR A 114 17.20 27.03 -6.94
CA THR A 114 16.49 26.43 -8.08
C THR A 114 15.06 26.95 -8.25
N PHE A 115 14.68 28.00 -7.50
CA PHE A 115 13.29 28.50 -7.46
C PHE A 115 12.26 27.39 -7.18
N GLY A 116 12.62 26.44 -6.31
CA GLY A 116 11.74 25.33 -5.91
C GLY A 116 11.78 24.09 -6.81
N ILE A 117 12.44 24.13 -7.97
CA ILE A 117 12.57 22.96 -8.86
C ILE A 117 13.28 21.80 -8.14
N GLY A 118 14.35 22.08 -7.39
CA GLY A 118 15.08 21.07 -6.63
C GLY A 118 14.26 20.46 -5.50
N VAL A 119 13.31 21.19 -4.92
CA VAL A 119 12.34 20.62 -3.95
C VAL A 119 11.37 19.68 -4.67
N ALA A 120 10.91 20.03 -5.87
CA ALA A 120 10.09 19.14 -6.68
C ALA A 120 10.86 17.87 -7.09
N THR A 121 12.14 17.98 -7.43
CA THR A 121 13.02 16.83 -7.69
C THR A 121 13.17 15.93 -6.45
N LEU A 122 13.37 16.52 -5.26
CA LEU A 122 13.40 15.75 -4.01
C LEU A 122 12.04 15.10 -3.71
N ALA A 123 10.92 15.76 -4.02
CA ALA A 123 9.60 15.17 -3.88
C ALA A 123 9.40 13.98 -4.84
N TRP A 124 9.93 14.06 -6.07
CA TRP A 124 9.92 12.95 -7.02
C TRP A 124 10.64 11.71 -6.46
N THR A 125 11.77 11.88 -5.78
CA THR A 125 12.47 10.75 -5.13
C THR A 125 11.62 10.04 -4.08
N ALA A 126 10.67 10.75 -3.43
CA ALA A 126 9.74 10.14 -2.49
C ALA A 126 8.64 9.32 -3.18
N VAL A 127 8.29 9.67 -4.42
CA VAL A 127 7.31 8.95 -5.24
C VAL A 127 7.91 7.64 -5.77
N GLU A 128 9.18 7.69 -6.18
CA GLU A 128 9.91 6.54 -6.73
C GLU A 128 10.44 5.58 -5.65
N ASP A 129 10.16 5.84 -4.37
CA ASP A 129 10.61 5.00 -3.26
C ASP A 129 10.02 3.58 -3.35
N ARG A 130 10.87 2.64 -3.77
CA ARG A 130 10.56 1.20 -3.91
C ARG A 130 10.07 0.56 -2.61
N GLY A 131 10.41 1.13 -1.46
CA GLY A 131 9.98 0.62 -0.16
C GLY A 131 8.51 0.88 0.16
N ARG A 132 7.77 1.63 -0.67
CA ARG A 132 6.39 2.11 -0.41
C ARG A 132 6.24 2.92 0.89
N GLN A 133 7.35 3.31 1.53
CA GLN A 133 7.38 4.18 2.71
C GLN A 133 7.34 5.67 2.33
N ARG A 134 7.46 5.95 1.03
CA ARG A 134 7.39 7.28 0.42
C ARG A 134 8.44 8.21 1.00
N ARG A 135 9.66 7.74 1.23
CA ARG A 135 10.74 8.55 1.84
C ARG A 135 11.53 9.24 0.74
N GLY A 136 11.54 10.57 0.75
CA GLY A 136 12.41 11.33 -0.15
C GLY A 136 13.87 11.22 0.26
N TRP A 137 14.80 11.65 -0.58
CA TRP A 137 16.23 11.62 -0.25
C TRP A 137 16.57 12.32 1.09
N HIS A 138 15.90 13.44 1.37
CA HIS A 138 15.98 14.16 2.64
C HIS A 138 15.49 13.36 3.85
N ASP A 139 14.50 12.48 3.66
CA ASP A 139 13.99 11.58 4.70
C ASP A 139 14.91 10.37 4.87
N HIS A 140 15.59 9.95 3.82
CA HIS A 140 16.60 8.89 3.89
C HIS A 140 17.81 9.37 4.69
N LEU A 141 18.33 10.56 4.36
CA LEU A 141 19.48 11.18 5.02
C LEU A 141 19.23 11.46 6.51
N ALA A 142 18.03 11.92 6.86
CA ALA A 142 17.66 12.23 8.24
C ALA A 142 17.03 11.05 8.99
N HIS A 143 16.95 9.87 8.37
CA HIS A 143 16.35 8.68 8.99
C HIS A 143 14.89 8.89 9.47
N THR A 144 14.10 9.66 8.70
CA THR A 144 12.73 10.04 9.07
C THR A 144 11.66 9.36 8.22
N VAL A 145 10.44 9.26 8.77
CA VAL A 145 9.23 8.87 8.04
C VAL A 145 8.05 9.75 8.48
N VAL A 146 7.15 10.06 7.55
CA VAL A 146 5.94 10.85 7.83
C VAL A 146 4.75 9.91 7.98
N VAL A 147 4.15 9.93 9.16
CA VAL A 147 3.02 9.11 9.56
C VAL A 147 1.77 9.96 9.74
N ASP A 148 0.61 9.36 9.49
CA ASP A 148 -0.70 9.95 9.74
C ASP A 148 -1.16 9.52 11.15
N VAL A 149 -1.30 10.49 12.05
CA VAL A 149 -1.60 10.26 13.48
C VAL A 149 -3.07 10.44 13.81
N ARG A 150 -3.92 10.64 12.80
CA ARG A 150 -5.35 10.80 13.03
C ARG A 150 -5.92 9.49 13.58
N PRO A 151 -6.84 9.57 14.57
CA PRO A 151 -7.50 8.37 15.07
C PRO A 151 -8.20 7.70 13.90
N VAL A 152 -7.80 6.46 13.61
CA VAL A 152 -8.61 5.58 12.77
C VAL A 152 -9.90 5.41 13.55
N VAL A 153 -10.99 5.99 13.05
CA VAL A 153 -12.31 5.70 13.59
C VAL A 153 -12.55 4.23 13.27
N GLU A 154 -12.21 3.38 14.24
CA GLU A 154 -12.62 1.99 14.28
C GLU A 154 -14.13 2.03 14.40
N VAL A 155 -14.82 2.04 13.26
CA VAL A 155 -16.20 1.60 13.24
C VAL A 155 -16.11 0.16 13.71
N ALA A 156 -16.48 -0.07 14.96
CA ALA A 156 -16.80 -1.39 15.46
C ALA A 156 -17.68 -2.01 14.38
N THR A 157 -17.12 -2.99 13.66
CA THR A 157 -17.94 -3.94 12.93
C THR A 157 -18.91 -4.45 13.97
N SER A 158 -20.15 -3.94 13.95
CA SER A 158 -21.25 -4.52 14.69
C SER A 158 -21.12 -6.02 14.51
N ALA A 159 -20.98 -6.71 15.63
CA ALA A 159 -20.76 -8.14 15.72
C ALA A 159 -21.41 -8.83 14.52
N VAL A 160 -20.57 -9.37 13.64
CA VAL A 160 -21.04 -10.31 12.64
C VAL A 160 -21.59 -11.45 13.46
N ASP A 161 -22.91 -11.54 13.48
CA ASP A 161 -23.72 -12.59 14.07
C ASP A 161 -22.97 -13.92 13.99
N GLU A 162 -22.56 -14.41 15.16
CA GLU A 162 -21.87 -15.68 15.34
C GLU A 162 -22.91 -16.81 15.25
N GLY A 163 -23.62 -16.83 14.12
CA GLY A 163 -24.49 -17.92 13.74
C GLY A 163 -23.66 -19.18 13.43
N PRO A 164 -24.18 -20.38 13.76
CA PRO A 164 -23.43 -21.62 13.61
C PRO A 164 -23.02 -21.83 12.15
N ARG A 165 -21.71 -21.77 11.88
CA ARG A 165 -21.15 -22.05 10.56
C ARG A 165 -21.47 -23.50 10.20
N HIS A 166 -22.29 -23.68 9.17
CA HIS A 166 -22.61 -24.98 8.60
C HIS A 166 -21.33 -25.58 8.01
N ILE A 167 -20.79 -26.62 8.64
CA ILE A 167 -19.64 -27.37 8.14
C ILE A 167 -20.12 -28.15 6.91
N VAL A 168 -19.84 -27.63 5.72
CA VAL A 168 -20.12 -28.34 4.46
C VAL A 168 -18.96 -29.30 4.22
N ASN A 169 -19.26 -30.60 4.26
CA ASN A 169 -18.28 -31.66 4.01
C ASN A 169 -17.95 -31.71 2.51
N LEU A 170 -16.85 -31.05 2.12
CA LEU A 170 -16.39 -30.92 0.72
C LEU A 170 -16.08 -32.27 0.05
N THR A 171 -16.00 -33.36 0.81
CA THR A 171 -15.72 -34.70 0.31
C THR A 171 -16.87 -35.32 -0.49
N ALA A 172 -18.07 -34.72 -0.46
CA ALA A 172 -19.26 -35.25 -1.16
C ALA A 172 -19.63 -34.48 -2.45
N MET A 173 -18.93 -33.40 -2.81
CA MET A 173 -19.19 -32.71 -4.08
C MET A 173 -18.34 -33.29 -5.21
N ARG A 174 -19.00 -34.19 -5.95
CA ARG A 174 -18.94 -34.25 -7.42
C ARG A 174 -17.74 -34.99 -8.04
N LEU A 175 -17.89 -36.31 -8.11
CA LEU A 175 -17.43 -37.11 -9.25
C LEU A 175 -18.24 -36.72 -10.49
N ILE A 176 -17.71 -35.82 -11.30
CA ILE A 176 -18.02 -35.76 -12.73
C ILE A 176 -16.72 -36.09 -13.46
N PRO A 177 -16.67 -37.17 -14.25
CA PRO A 177 -15.52 -37.45 -15.10
C PRO A 177 -15.37 -36.32 -16.13
N ALA A 178 -14.21 -35.68 -16.17
CA ALA A 178 -13.86 -34.76 -17.24
C ALA A 178 -13.76 -35.53 -18.57
N PRO A 179 -14.24 -34.98 -19.71
CA PRO A 179 -14.03 -35.59 -21.02
C PRO A 179 -12.53 -35.66 -21.34
N PRO A 180 -12.07 -36.66 -22.13
CA PRO A 180 -10.66 -36.86 -22.40
C PRO A 180 -10.09 -35.64 -23.13
N VAL A 181 -9.10 -34.99 -22.50
CA VAL A 181 -8.28 -33.98 -23.18
C VAL A 181 -7.43 -34.72 -24.18
N GLU A 182 -7.70 -34.49 -25.47
CA GLU A 182 -6.87 -34.95 -26.57
C GLU A 182 -5.47 -34.35 -26.39
N ALA A 183 -4.49 -35.20 -26.13
CA ALA A 183 -3.10 -34.79 -25.97
C ALA A 183 -2.61 -34.23 -27.30
N VAL A 184 -2.55 -32.90 -27.41
CA VAL A 184 -1.81 -32.23 -28.48
C VAL A 184 -0.38 -32.74 -28.39
N ARG A 185 0.04 -33.49 -29.41
CA ARG A 185 1.42 -33.95 -29.55
C ARG A 185 2.30 -32.71 -29.60
N THR A 186 3.17 -32.59 -28.62
CA THR A 186 4.33 -31.70 -28.66
C THR A 186 5.09 -31.99 -29.95
N PRO A 187 5.28 -31.03 -30.88
CA PRO A 187 6.26 -31.24 -31.93
C PRO A 187 7.63 -31.40 -31.26
N GLU A 188 8.33 -32.47 -31.61
CA GLU A 188 9.67 -32.71 -31.12
C GLU A 188 10.56 -31.50 -31.41
N ARG A 189 11.29 -31.09 -30.38
CA ARG A 189 12.34 -30.10 -30.48
C ARG A 189 13.41 -30.65 -31.40
N SER A 190 13.39 -30.25 -32.67
CA SER A 190 14.49 -30.49 -33.59
C SER A 190 15.77 -29.88 -33.00
N GLU A 191 16.77 -30.70 -32.72
CA GLU A 191 18.10 -30.32 -32.20
C GLU A 191 18.97 -29.57 -33.22
N HIS A 192 18.37 -28.74 -34.08
CA HIS A 192 19.04 -27.98 -35.15
C HIS A 192 18.73 -26.48 -35.06
N SER A 193 18.84 -25.90 -33.87
CA SER A 193 18.88 -24.43 -33.72
C SER A 193 19.65 -23.99 -32.46
N MET A 194 20.88 -24.49 -32.32
CA MET A 194 21.92 -23.84 -31.51
C MET A 194 23.25 -23.92 -32.27
N ARG A 195 23.30 -23.31 -33.45
CA ARG A 195 24.56 -22.76 -33.96
C ARG A 195 24.49 -21.26 -33.80
N ARG A 196 25.24 -20.76 -32.83
CA ARG A 196 25.57 -19.35 -32.61
C ARG A 196 26.08 -18.76 -33.93
N GLN A 197 25.24 -18.04 -34.65
CA GLN A 197 25.68 -17.20 -35.77
C GLN A 197 26.44 -16.02 -35.16
N GLN A 198 27.76 -15.96 -35.34
CA GLN A 198 28.58 -14.79 -35.03
C GLN A 198 28.16 -13.62 -35.93
N LEU A 199 27.91 -12.44 -35.34
CA LEU A 199 27.71 -11.21 -36.11
C LEU A 199 29.04 -10.74 -36.75
N PRO A 200 28.99 -10.12 -37.95
CA PRO A 200 30.17 -9.55 -38.61
C PRO A 200 30.81 -8.41 -37.80
N PRO A 201 32.15 -8.31 -37.75
CA PRO A 201 32.85 -7.27 -36.98
C PRO A 201 33.05 -6.01 -37.82
N GLU A 202 32.02 -5.19 -38.02
CA GLU A 202 32.21 -3.89 -38.68
C GLU A 202 31.16 -2.84 -38.35
N VAL A 203 30.89 -2.55 -37.07
CA VAL A 203 30.36 -1.22 -36.64
C VAL A 203 30.70 -0.97 -35.15
N VAL A 204 31.97 -0.94 -34.77
CA VAL A 204 32.40 -0.22 -33.55
C VAL A 204 33.82 0.32 -33.78
N ALA A 205 33.93 1.49 -34.39
CA ALA A 205 35.16 2.27 -34.39
C ALA A 205 34.87 3.64 -33.74
N PRO A 206 35.43 3.95 -32.57
CA PRO A 206 35.61 5.32 -32.10
C PRO A 206 36.85 5.95 -32.78
N PRO A 207 36.86 7.26 -33.05
CA PRO A 207 37.99 7.92 -33.70
C PRO A 207 39.19 8.08 -32.74
N ALA A 208 40.38 7.94 -33.30
CA ALA A 208 41.65 8.15 -32.60
C ALA A 208 42.04 9.65 -32.59
N ALA A 209 42.46 10.16 -31.43
CA ALA A 209 43.38 11.30 -31.33
C ALA A 209 44.11 11.33 -29.96
N ALA A 210 45.40 10.97 -30.03
CA ALA A 210 46.60 11.48 -29.32
C ALA A 210 46.77 11.46 -27.77
N PRO A 211 48.04 11.32 -27.31
CA PRO A 211 48.38 10.92 -25.93
C PRO A 211 49.03 12.03 -25.09
N GLN A 212 48.81 12.02 -23.77
CA GLN A 212 49.73 12.71 -22.87
C GLN A 212 49.85 12.07 -21.47
N GLN A 213 51.10 11.84 -21.14
CA GLN A 213 51.72 11.34 -19.91
C GLN A 213 51.28 12.11 -18.65
N ALA A 214 51.17 11.41 -17.50
CA ALA A 214 52.00 11.68 -16.32
C ALA A 214 51.65 10.76 -15.12
N ALA A 215 52.73 10.21 -14.53
CA ALA A 215 52.93 9.87 -13.13
C ALA A 215 51.99 8.84 -12.46
N HIS A 216 52.39 7.57 -12.54
CA HIS A 216 52.12 6.60 -11.49
C HIS A 216 53.06 6.89 -10.30
N GLN A 217 52.52 7.31 -9.16
CA GLN A 217 53.14 7.05 -7.87
C GLN A 217 52.40 5.87 -7.23
N ALA A 218 53.05 4.72 -7.27
CA ALA A 218 52.67 3.53 -6.54
C ALA A 218 52.97 3.76 -5.05
N THR A 219 51.94 3.71 -4.21
CA THR A 219 52.12 3.30 -2.81
C THR A 219 51.65 1.87 -2.72
N GLN A 220 52.61 0.96 -2.59
CA GLN A 220 52.39 -0.46 -2.32
C GLN A 220 51.85 -0.64 -0.89
N ALA A 221 50.78 -1.41 -0.73
CA ALA A 221 50.39 -1.99 0.56
C ALA A 221 50.56 -3.52 0.46
N PRO A 222 51.18 -4.19 1.46
CA PRO A 222 51.49 -5.62 1.39
C PRO A 222 50.29 -6.53 1.70
N PRO A 223 50.36 -7.83 1.36
CA PRO A 223 49.23 -8.75 1.43
C PRO A 223 49.14 -9.58 2.73
N THR A 224 47.93 -10.13 2.95
CA THR A 224 47.54 -11.30 3.77
C THR A 224 47.66 -11.25 5.30
N GLN A 225 46.52 -11.39 6.01
CA GLN A 225 46.09 -12.63 6.69
C GLN A 225 44.65 -12.46 7.27
N PRO A 226 43.74 -13.45 7.14
CA PRO A 226 42.45 -13.43 7.82
C PRO A 226 42.56 -14.00 9.24
N VAL A 227 42.14 -13.23 10.23
CA VAL A 227 42.03 -13.67 11.64
C VAL A 227 40.61 -14.21 11.86
N PRO A 228 40.43 -15.46 12.33
CA PRO A 228 39.12 -16.00 12.66
C PRO A 228 38.69 -15.53 14.05
N HIS A 229 37.46 -15.05 14.21
CA HIS A 229 36.85 -14.85 15.53
C HIS A 229 35.50 -15.57 15.65
N PRO A 230 35.18 -16.10 16.84
CA PRO A 230 34.30 -17.25 17.01
C PRO A 230 32.84 -16.86 17.29
N ALA A 231 31.93 -17.72 16.86
CA ALA A 231 30.51 -17.67 17.21
C ALA A 231 30.27 -18.04 18.69
N PRO A 232 29.25 -17.45 19.35
CA PRO A 232 28.87 -17.81 20.72
C PRO A 232 28.16 -19.18 20.80
N PRO A 233 28.21 -19.87 21.95
CA PRO A 233 27.83 -21.28 22.06
C PRO A 233 26.31 -21.48 22.19
N VAL A 234 25.82 -22.49 21.46
CA VAL A 234 24.47 -23.05 21.56
C VAL A 234 24.46 -24.06 22.71
N ALA A 235 23.88 -23.68 23.85
CA ALA A 235 23.64 -24.61 24.95
C ALA A 235 22.38 -25.44 24.69
N HIS A 236 22.57 -26.75 24.50
CA HIS A 236 21.51 -27.76 24.52
C HIS A 236 21.34 -28.26 25.95
N PRO A 237 20.16 -28.17 26.58
CA PRO A 237 19.88 -28.94 27.79
C PRO A 237 19.48 -30.37 27.41
N GLN A 238 20.29 -31.33 27.85
CA GLN A 238 19.93 -32.75 27.86
C GLN A 238 18.76 -32.99 28.84
N ALA A 239 17.90 -33.94 28.46
CA ALA A 239 16.77 -34.41 29.23
C ALA A 239 17.19 -35.19 30.50
N PRO A 240 16.44 -35.07 31.60
CA PRO A 240 16.26 -36.14 32.57
C PRO A 240 15.04 -36.98 32.20
N GLN A 241 15.27 -38.26 31.93
CA GLN A 241 14.23 -39.29 31.87
C GLN A 241 13.61 -39.47 33.26
N GLN A 242 12.32 -39.20 33.39
CA GLN A 242 11.49 -39.72 34.49
C GLN A 242 10.31 -40.47 33.88
N ALA A 243 10.25 -41.75 34.24
CA ALA A 243 9.19 -42.68 33.85
C ALA A 243 7.95 -42.50 34.74
N PRO A 244 6.74 -42.47 34.15
CA PRO A 244 5.53 -42.85 34.87
C PRO A 244 5.27 -44.35 34.73
N GLN A 245 5.14 -44.98 35.88
CA GLN A 245 4.85 -46.40 36.06
C GLN A 245 3.47 -46.78 35.50
N HIS A 246 3.35 -48.06 35.18
CA HIS A 246 2.17 -48.71 34.64
C HIS A 246 0.97 -48.63 35.60
N ALA A 247 -0.20 -48.25 35.08
CA ALA A 247 -1.47 -48.74 35.57
C ALA A 247 -2.28 -49.27 34.37
N ARG A 248 -2.46 -50.57 34.38
CA ARG A 248 -3.11 -51.40 33.38
C ARG A 248 -4.62 -51.42 33.65
N HIS A 249 -5.40 -51.40 32.56
CA HIS A 249 -6.75 -51.98 32.37
C HIS A 249 -7.98 -51.11 32.71
N ARG A 250 -8.75 -50.75 31.67
CA ARG A 250 -10.07 -51.37 31.38
C ARG A 250 -10.56 -50.95 29.98
N ALA A 251 -10.98 -51.93 29.19
CA ALA A 251 -11.49 -51.77 27.82
C ALA A 251 -12.87 -51.09 27.77
N PRO A 252 -13.23 -50.37 26.68
CA PRO A 252 -14.55 -49.79 26.50
C PRO A 252 -15.60 -50.83 26.12
N GLN A 253 -16.77 -50.73 26.76
CA GLN A 253 -17.95 -51.56 26.50
C GLN A 253 -18.67 -51.13 25.20
N ALA A 254 -19.24 -52.14 24.52
CA ALA A 254 -20.02 -52.02 23.29
C ALA A 254 -21.42 -51.39 23.52
N PRO A 255 -22.00 -50.71 22.51
CA PRO A 255 -23.38 -50.23 22.54
C PRO A 255 -24.40 -51.35 22.23
N PRO A 256 -25.59 -51.36 22.85
CA PRO A 256 -26.67 -52.27 22.48
C PRO A 256 -27.48 -51.75 21.29
N ALA A 257 -27.96 -52.67 20.44
CA ALA A 257 -28.98 -52.48 19.41
C ALA A 257 -30.37 -52.93 19.93
N PRO A 258 -31.42 -52.99 19.08
CA PRO A 258 -32.43 -51.97 18.83
C PRO A 258 -33.77 -52.25 19.54
N SER A 259 -34.57 -51.20 19.82
CA SER A 259 -35.94 -51.35 20.33
C SER A 259 -36.99 -50.93 19.30
N VAL A 260 -37.76 -51.94 18.89
CA VAL A 260 -39.10 -52.05 18.28
C VAL A 260 -39.96 -50.77 18.20
N ALA A 261 -40.54 -50.57 17.01
CA ALA A 261 -41.53 -49.55 16.65
C ALA A 261 -42.97 -49.86 17.13
N PRO A 262 -43.83 -48.83 17.31
CA PRO A 262 -45.28 -48.94 17.14
C PRO A 262 -45.83 -48.17 15.91
N PRO A 263 -47.09 -48.43 15.48
CA PRO A 263 -47.50 -48.42 14.08
C PRO A 263 -47.87 -47.05 13.48
N ALA A 264 -47.85 -47.05 12.14
CA ALA A 264 -48.14 -45.95 11.24
C ALA A 264 -49.54 -45.34 11.39
N GLN A 265 -49.60 -44.01 11.42
CA GLN A 265 -50.81 -43.26 11.10
C GLN A 265 -50.90 -43.05 9.57
N PRO A 266 -52.09 -43.19 8.95
CA PRO A 266 -52.24 -43.02 7.50
C PRO A 266 -51.92 -41.60 7.03
N LEU A 267 -51.19 -41.51 5.91
CA LEU A 267 -50.81 -40.28 5.24
C LEU A 267 -52.03 -39.42 4.89
N ALA A 268 -52.05 -38.18 5.38
CA ALA A 268 -52.70 -37.10 4.66
C ALA A 268 -51.83 -36.73 3.44
N PRO A 269 -52.40 -36.52 2.25
CA PRO A 269 -51.62 -36.10 1.08
C PRO A 269 -50.95 -34.75 1.39
N PRO A 270 -49.65 -34.57 1.11
CA PRO A 270 -49.01 -33.29 1.29
C PRO A 270 -49.66 -32.29 0.34
N ALA A 271 -50.34 -31.30 0.91
CA ALA A 271 -50.70 -30.09 0.21
C ALA A 271 -49.43 -29.54 -0.45
N THR A 272 -49.50 -29.28 -1.75
CA THR A 272 -48.46 -28.63 -2.54
C THR A 272 -48.05 -27.34 -1.82
N GLN A 273 -46.95 -27.38 -1.07
CA GLN A 273 -46.34 -26.15 -0.56
C GLN A 273 -45.89 -25.36 -1.78
N PRO A 274 -46.32 -24.10 -1.95
CA PRO A 274 -45.75 -23.25 -2.99
C PRO A 274 -44.23 -23.24 -2.78
N GLY A 275 -43.50 -23.58 -3.83
CA GLY A 275 -42.05 -23.72 -3.81
C GLY A 275 -41.43 -22.50 -3.13
N ARG A 276 -40.65 -22.76 -2.08
CA ARG A 276 -39.82 -21.73 -1.45
C ARG A 276 -39.04 -21.03 -2.58
N PRO A 277 -39.13 -19.70 -2.74
CA PRO A 277 -38.42 -19.00 -3.80
C PRO A 277 -36.95 -19.42 -3.73
N GLN A 278 -36.44 -20.05 -4.78
CA GLN A 278 -35.00 -20.23 -4.91
C GLN A 278 -34.39 -18.82 -4.91
N PRO A 279 -33.45 -18.49 -4.01
CA PRO A 279 -32.84 -17.17 -3.98
C PRO A 279 -32.18 -16.93 -5.33
N GLN A 280 -32.77 -16.04 -6.12
CA GLN A 280 -32.16 -15.61 -7.38
C GLN A 280 -30.80 -15.00 -7.03
N PRO A 281 -29.72 -15.33 -7.76
CA PRO A 281 -28.43 -14.72 -7.50
C PRO A 281 -28.58 -13.22 -7.66
N ALA A 282 -28.33 -12.49 -6.58
CA ALA A 282 -28.50 -11.04 -6.57
C ALA A 282 -27.66 -10.43 -7.67
N ARG A 283 -28.32 -9.71 -8.58
CA ARG A 283 -27.64 -9.04 -9.68
C ARG A 283 -27.06 -7.75 -9.14
N TRP A 284 -25.77 -7.52 -9.39
CA TRP A 284 -25.10 -6.31 -8.97
C TRP A 284 -24.92 -5.42 -10.18
N ARG A 285 -25.22 -4.13 -10.02
CA ARG A 285 -25.01 -3.10 -11.03
C ARG A 285 -24.02 -2.09 -10.49
N VAL A 286 -23.15 -1.62 -11.36
CA VAL A 286 -22.23 -0.50 -11.10
C VAL A 286 -22.71 0.69 -11.90
N HIS A 287 -22.68 1.86 -11.27
CA HIS A 287 -22.98 3.16 -11.86
C HIS A 287 -21.74 4.03 -11.75
N PHE A 288 -21.25 4.57 -12.85
CA PHE A 288 -20.11 5.50 -12.87
C PHE A 288 -20.58 6.95 -12.92
N ASP A 289 -19.71 7.86 -12.51
CA ASP A 289 -19.91 9.31 -12.55
C ASP A 289 -20.15 9.86 -13.97
N ASN A 290 -19.66 9.18 -15.00
CA ASN A 290 -19.92 9.48 -16.41
C ASN A 290 -21.34 9.11 -16.87
N GLY A 291 -22.17 8.54 -15.99
CA GLY A 291 -23.54 8.10 -16.29
C GLY A 291 -23.63 6.68 -16.87
N GLU A 292 -22.50 6.03 -17.18
CA GLU A 292 -22.50 4.64 -17.64
C GLU A 292 -22.86 3.68 -16.51
N SER A 293 -23.57 2.62 -16.83
CA SER A 293 -23.98 1.62 -15.84
C SER A 293 -23.97 0.21 -16.44
N PHE A 294 -23.42 -0.75 -15.70
CA PHE A 294 -23.24 -2.12 -16.18
C PHE A 294 -23.57 -3.14 -15.09
N VAL A 295 -24.10 -4.29 -15.48
CA VAL A 295 -24.31 -5.43 -14.58
C VAL A 295 -23.00 -6.20 -14.43
N ILE A 296 -22.64 -6.55 -13.21
CA ILE A 296 -21.43 -7.31 -12.91
C ILE A 296 -21.64 -8.77 -13.30
N ALA A 297 -21.17 -9.15 -14.49
CA ALA A 297 -21.21 -10.54 -14.97
C ALA A 297 -19.93 -11.34 -14.63
N GLY A 298 -18.84 -10.65 -14.30
CA GLY A 298 -17.54 -11.26 -14.04
C GLY A 298 -16.51 -10.22 -13.61
N MET A 299 -15.23 -10.57 -13.68
CA MET A 299 -14.15 -9.66 -13.33
C MET A 299 -14.07 -8.49 -14.31
N ALA A 300 -14.08 -7.27 -13.78
CA ALA A 300 -13.94 -6.03 -14.52
C ALA A 300 -12.65 -5.32 -14.13
N LEU A 301 -11.95 -4.73 -15.10
CA LEU A 301 -10.81 -3.85 -14.87
C LEU A 301 -11.20 -2.41 -15.16
N VAL A 302 -10.77 -1.51 -14.28
CA VAL A 302 -11.05 -0.08 -14.35
C VAL A 302 -9.75 0.68 -14.46
N GLY A 303 -9.70 1.68 -15.33
CA GLY A 303 -8.60 2.63 -15.38
C GLY A 303 -8.65 3.48 -16.66
N ARG A 304 -7.67 4.37 -16.87
CA ARG A 304 -7.68 5.23 -18.07
C ARG A 304 -7.44 4.47 -19.38
N ARG A 305 -6.76 3.33 -19.31
CA ARG A 305 -6.48 2.40 -20.42
C ARG A 305 -6.33 1.00 -19.82
N PRO A 306 -7.45 0.36 -19.45
CA PRO A 306 -7.42 -0.90 -18.73
C PRO A 306 -6.96 -2.01 -19.68
N GLU A 307 -5.88 -2.69 -19.29
CA GLU A 307 -5.31 -3.82 -20.02
C GLU A 307 -5.21 -5.05 -19.08
N PRO A 308 -5.66 -6.24 -19.54
CA PRO A 308 -5.54 -7.48 -18.80
C PRO A 308 -4.09 -7.99 -18.78
N ARG A 309 -3.69 -8.72 -17.73
CA ARG A 309 -2.40 -9.44 -17.72
C ARG A 309 -2.51 -10.71 -18.56
N SER A 310 -1.37 -11.24 -19.03
CA SER A 310 -1.33 -12.51 -19.76
C SER A 310 -1.97 -13.64 -18.94
N GLY A 311 -2.98 -14.31 -19.51
CA GLY A 311 -3.74 -15.38 -18.86
C GLY A 311 -4.88 -14.92 -17.93
N GLU A 312 -5.16 -13.63 -17.81
CA GLU A 312 -6.24 -13.09 -16.97
C GLU A 312 -7.57 -13.07 -17.75
N GLN A 313 -8.58 -13.81 -17.28
CA GLN A 313 -9.92 -13.75 -17.85
C GLN A 313 -10.68 -12.55 -17.29
N VAL A 314 -10.84 -11.53 -18.11
CA VAL A 314 -11.54 -10.28 -17.77
C VAL A 314 -12.82 -10.21 -18.59
N ALA A 315 -13.95 -10.07 -17.90
CA ALA A 315 -15.26 -9.93 -18.52
C ALA A 315 -15.50 -8.51 -19.06
N HIS A 316 -15.00 -7.48 -18.37
CA HIS A 316 -15.22 -6.09 -18.77
C HIS A 316 -13.96 -5.23 -18.60
N LEU A 317 -13.67 -4.40 -19.60
CA LEU A 317 -12.65 -3.36 -19.56
C LEU A 317 -13.37 -2.01 -19.55
N ILE A 318 -13.23 -1.26 -18.46
CA ILE A 318 -13.97 -0.02 -18.22
C ILE A 318 -13.00 1.16 -18.28
N PRO A 319 -12.93 1.86 -19.42
CA PRO A 319 -12.06 3.02 -19.59
C PRO A 319 -12.66 4.23 -18.85
N LEU A 320 -11.95 4.73 -17.83
CA LEU A 320 -12.29 5.97 -17.14
C LEU A 320 -11.32 7.08 -17.57
N ALA A 321 -11.79 7.98 -18.42
CA ALA A 321 -11.02 9.15 -18.83
C ALA A 321 -10.87 10.11 -17.63
N SER A 322 -9.65 10.28 -17.12
CA SER A 322 -9.34 11.18 -16.00
C SER A 322 -8.77 12.49 -16.51
N ALA A 323 -9.30 13.62 -16.05
CA ALA A 323 -8.92 14.94 -16.55
C ALA A 323 -7.53 15.37 -16.06
N ASP A 324 -7.17 14.93 -14.85
CA ASP A 324 -5.92 15.25 -14.16
C ASP A 324 -4.90 14.10 -14.17
N MET A 325 -5.15 13.05 -14.97
CA MET A 325 -4.34 11.82 -15.03
C MET A 325 -4.24 11.08 -13.69
N SER A 326 -5.13 11.36 -12.72
CA SER A 326 -5.13 10.71 -11.41
C SER A 326 -5.55 9.24 -11.45
N VAL A 327 -6.19 8.80 -12.54
CA VAL A 327 -6.49 7.39 -12.80
C VAL A 327 -5.34 6.70 -13.55
N SER A 328 -4.75 5.65 -12.94
CA SER A 328 -3.73 4.80 -13.57
C SER A 328 -4.29 4.02 -14.79
N LYS A 329 -3.40 3.50 -15.66
CA LYS A 329 -3.78 2.72 -16.86
C LYS A 329 -4.76 1.60 -16.51
N THR A 330 -4.33 0.71 -15.62
CA THR A 330 -5.18 -0.29 -14.94
C THR A 330 -5.13 0.04 -13.45
N HIS A 331 -6.16 0.71 -12.93
CA HIS A 331 -6.19 1.26 -11.57
C HIS A 331 -6.68 0.24 -10.54
N ALA A 332 -7.83 -0.37 -10.81
CA ALA A 332 -8.46 -1.32 -9.91
C ALA A 332 -9.15 -2.43 -10.69
N GLN A 333 -9.49 -3.51 -10.00
CA GLN A 333 -10.39 -4.54 -10.48
C GLN A 333 -11.56 -4.70 -9.54
N PHE A 334 -12.72 -5.07 -10.06
CA PHE A 334 -13.85 -5.48 -9.25
C PHE A 334 -14.59 -6.65 -9.90
N GLY A 335 -15.31 -7.43 -9.12
CA GLY A 335 -16.06 -8.57 -9.63
C GLY A 335 -16.45 -9.56 -8.54
N PRO A 336 -17.15 -10.64 -8.90
CA PRO A 336 -17.50 -11.68 -7.96
C PRO A 336 -16.25 -12.45 -7.52
N ALA A 337 -16.08 -12.59 -6.21
CA ALA A 337 -15.15 -13.53 -5.61
C ALA A 337 -15.72 -14.96 -5.65
N PRO A 338 -14.91 -16.00 -5.37
CA PRO A 338 -15.36 -17.40 -5.44
C PRO A 338 -16.53 -17.76 -4.51
N ASP A 339 -16.74 -16.96 -3.45
CA ASP A 339 -17.85 -17.06 -2.50
C ASP A 339 -19.12 -16.32 -2.95
N GLY A 340 -19.09 -15.66 -4.12
CA GLY A 340 -20.18 -14.86 -4.67
C GLY A 340 -20.23 -13.42 -4.17
N THR A 341 -19.33 -13.03 -3.25
CA THR A 341 -19.23 -11.65 -2.76
C THR A 341 -18.65 -10.76 -3.84
N ILE A 342 -19.22 -9.57 -4.08
CA ILE A 342 -18.56 -8.60 -4.96
C ILE A 342 -17.40 -7.96 -4.22
N VAL A 343 -16.21 -8.01 -4.81
CA VAL A 343 -15.00 -7.40 -4.24
C VAL A 343 -14.43 -6.36 -5.18
N VAL A 344 -13.76 -5.36 -4.61
CA VAL A 344 -12.88 -4.44 -5.32
C VAL A 344 -11.46 -4.60 -4.81
N MET A 345 -10.48 -4.52 -5.69
CA MET A 345 -9.07 -4.60 -5.36
C MET A 345 -8.27 -3.57 -6.14
N ASP A 346 -7.51 -2.74 -5.43
CA ASP A 346 -6.57 -1.81 -6.04
C ASP A 346 -5.40 -2.58 -6.67
N ARG A 347 -5.04 -2.27 -7.92
CA ARG A 347 -3.99 -2.98 -8.67
C ARG A 347 -2.61 -2.33 -8.56
N GLY A 348 -2.36 -1.58 -7.50
CA GLY A 348 -1.13 -0.82 -7.30
C GLY A 348 -1.19 0.53 -8.01
N SER A 349 -2.34 1.19 -7.93
CA SER A 349 -2.51 2.52 -8.52
C SER A 349 -1.63 3.56 -7.82
N THR A 350 -1.28 4.64 -8.52
CA THR A 350 -0.40 5.69 -7.99
C THR A 350 -1.09 6.49 -6.88
N ASN A 351 -2.37 6.82 -7.07
CA ASN A 351 -3.15 7.64 -6.14
C ASN A 351 -3.96 6.81 -5.14
N GLY A 352 -4.12 5.52 -5.41
CA GLY A 352 -4.88 4.59 -4.56
C GLY A 352 -6.38 4.63 -4.83
N THR A 353 -7.05 3.61 -4.33
CA THR A 353 -8.52 3.46 -4.37
C THR A 353 -9.10 3.71 -2.98
N ILE A 354 -10.19 4.47 -2.90
CA ILE A 354 -10.93 4.76 -1.65
C ILE A 354 -12.31 4.11 -1.72
N LEU A 355 -12.66 3.31 -0.73
CA LEU A 355 -14.02 2.79 -0.52
C LEU A 355 -14.76 3.72 0.44
N VAL A 356 -15.90 4.27 0.03
CA VAL A 356 -16.80 5.08 0.85
C VAL A 356 -18.05 4.27 1.15
N ARG A 357 -18.22 3.90 2.43
CA ARG A 357 -19.38 3.15 2.92
C ARG A 357 -20.15 4.01 3.90
N GLN A 358 -21.41 4.32 3.61
CA GLN A 358 -22.26 5.11 4.49
C GLN A 358 -21.58 6.43 4.94
N GLY A 359 -20.87 7.09 4.01
CA GLY A 359 -20.11 8.32 4.29
C GLY A 359 -18.72 8.14 4.92
N VAL A 360 -18.34 6.92 5.33
CA VAL A 360 -17.02 6.63 5.89
C VAL A 360 -16.05 6.20 4.79
N SER A 361 -14.97 6.96 4.61
CA SER A 361 -13.93 6.68 3.62
C SER A 361 -12.82 5.79 4.18
N ARG A 362 -12.48 4.71 3.45
CA ARG A 362 -11.40 3.77 3.76
C ARG A 362 -10.48 3.60 2.56
N GLN A 363 -9.19 3.87 2.75
CA GLN A 363 -8.18 3.58 1.73
C GLN A 363 -8.01 2.06 1.57
N LEU A 364 -8.03 1.58 0.33
CA LEU A 364 -7.75 0.18 0.02
C LEU A 364 -6.25 -0.06 -0.10
N ALA A 365 -5.78 -1.17 0.48
CA ALA A 365 -4.41 -1.61 0.30
C ALA A 365 -4.26 -2.30 -1.06
N ALA A 366 -3.24 -1.91 -1.83
CA ALA A 366 -2.95 -2.51 -3.13
C ALA A 366 -2.80 -4.04 -3.03
N GLY A 367 -3.49 -4.76 -3.90
CA GLY A 367 -3.49 -6.22 -3.97
C GLY A 367 -4.32 -6.94 -2.89
N LYS A 368 -5.05 -6.21 -2.04
CA LYS A 368 -5.97 -6.80 -1.07
C LYS A 368 -7.42 -6.59 -1.52
N PRO A 369 -8.23 -7.65 -1.68
CA PRO A 369 -9.65 -7.50 -2.01
C PRO A 369 -10.42 -6.94 -0.82
N ALA A 370 -11.37 -6.05 -1.11
CA ALA A 370 -12.32 -5.50 -0.16
C ALA A 370 -13.74 -5.79 -0.63
N ALA A 371 -14.56 -6.36 0.26
CA ALA A 371 -15.95 -6.68 -0.03
C ALA A 371 -16.79 -5.41 -0.18
N LEU A 372 -17.56 -5.35 -1.27
CA LEU A 372 -18.54 -4.32 -1.56
C LEU A 372 -19.93 -4.74 -1.10
N VAL A 373 -20.70 -3.78 -0.60
CA VAL A 373 -22.11 -3.96 -0.24
C VAL A 373 -22.98 -2.96 -1.00
N HIS A 374 -24.30 -3.17 -0.98
CA HIS A 374 -25.25 -2.28 -1.64
C HIS A 374 -25.08 -0.83 -1.15
N GLY A 375 -24.98 0.11 -2.10
CA GLY A 375 -24.83 1.53 -1.83
C GLY A 375 -23.40 1.99 -1.55
N ASP A 376 -22.42 1.09 -1.60
CA ASP A 376 -21.02 1.50 -1.50
C ASP A 376 -20.61 2.35 -2.71
N LYS A 377 -19.79 3.36 -2.43
CA LYS A 377 -19.13 4.17 -3.44
C LYS A 377 -17.64 3.87 -3.44
N VAL A 378 -17.02 3.76 -4.62
CA VAL A 378 -15.58 3.59 -4.77
C VAL A 378 -15.03 4.75 -5.58
N VAL A 379 -14.03 5.43 -5.06
CA VAL A 379 -13.37 6.58 -5.65
C VAL A 379 -11.99 6.18 -6.16
N TYR A 380 -11.71 6.52 -7.41
CA TYR A 380 -10.47 6.29 -8.15
C TYR A 380 -9.93 7.64 -8.63
N GLY A 381 -9.03 8.27 -7.87
CA GLY A 381 -8.57 9.61 -8.22
C GLY A 381 -9.72 10.61 -8.30
N ASP A 382 -9.94 11.21 -9.48
CA ASP A 382 -11.03 12.16 -9.80
C ASP A 382 -12.36 11.50 -10.21
N ARG A 383 -12.42 10.17 -10.28
CA ARG A 383 -13.59 9.40 -10.73
C ARG A 383 -14.22 8.62 -9.59
N GLU A 384 -15.52 8.37 -9.69
CA GLU A 384 -16.24 7.55 -8.72
C GLU A 384 -17.19 6.56 -9.38
N MET A 385 -17.45 5.46 -8.68
CA MET A 385 -18.51 4.52 -9.01
C MET A 385 -19.35 4.21 -7.77
N THR A 386 -20.62 3.87 -7.98
CA THR A 386 -21.53 3.39 -6.93
C THR A 386 -22.05 2.02 -7.30
N ILE A 387 -22.11 1.10 -6.34
CA ILE A 387 -22.63 -0.25 -6.56
C ILE A 387 -24.04 -0.42 -5.98
N THR A 388 -24.94 -0.97 -6.77
CA THR A 388 -26.32 -1.27 -6.38
C THR A 388 -26.59 -2.75 -6.55
N ARG A 389 -27.34 -3.31 -5.59
CA ARG A 389 -27.84 -4.68 -5.63
C ARG A 389 -29.28 -4.64 -6.13
N GLU A 390 -29.54 -5.25 -7.27
CA GLU A 390 -30.88 -5.50 -7.81
C GLU A 390 -31.49 -6.72 -7.12
N ALA A 391 -32.75 -6.59 -6.73
CA ALA A 391 -33.53 -7.60 -6.01
C ALA A 391 -34.07 -8.69 -6.95
#